data_AF-A0A0R2V4K0-F1
#
_entry.id   AF-A0A0R2V4K0-F1
#
_cell.length_a   1.000
_cell.length_b   1.000
_cell.length_c   1.000
_cell.angle_alpha   90.00
_cell.angle_beta   90.00
_cell.angle_gamma   90.00
#
_symmetry.space_group_name_H-M   'P 1'
#
loop_
_entity.id
_entity.type
_entity.pdbx_description
1 polymer ?
#
loop_
_entity_poly.entity_id
_entity_poly.type
_entity_poly.pdbx_seq_one_letter_code
_entity_poly.pdbx_strand_id
1 'polypeptide(L)' 'QLDYVDRLIDIAGLGEKAVPGYDRPSQSAALAQIQRIRQLLRSNPGVDAETKAHRAHLALKLEKALD' A
#
# COMPACT_ATOMS: atom_id res chain seq x y z
N GLN A 1 -9.56 -5.18 1.91
CA GLN A 1 -8.16 -5.08 1.42
C GLN A 1 -7.62 -3.66 1.51
N LEU A 2 -8.43 -2.63 1.22
CA LEU A 2 -8.04 -1.23 1.39
C LEU A 2 -7.55 -0.92 2.81
N ASP A 3 -8.28 -1.35 3.85
CA ASP A 3 -7.91 -1.13 5.25
C ASP A 3 -6.55 -1.71 5.64
N TYR A 4 -6.14 -2.81 5.00
CA TYR A 4 -4.84 -3.41 5.24
C TYR A 4 -3.71 -2.57 4.63
N VAL A 5 -3.92 -2.07 3.41
CA VAL A 5 -2.97 -1.14 2.77
C VAL A 5 -2.86 0.15 3.57
N ASP A 6 -3.98 0.68 4.08
CA ASP A 6 -3.99 1.89 4.90
C ASP A 6 -3.17 1.70 6.19
N ARG A 7 -3.34 0.56 6.87
CA ARG A 7 -2.50 0.24 8.03
C ARG A 7 -1.02 0.14 7.69
N LEU A 8 -0.68 -0.45 6.54
CA LEU A 8 0.73 -0.53 6.12
C LEU A 8 1.32 0.86 5.85
N ILE A 9 0.54 1.75 5.23
CA ILE A 9 0.92 3.15 4.98
C ILE A 9 1.16 3.88 6.32
N ASP A 10 0.26 3.70 7.28
CA ASP A 10 0.40 4.28 8.62
C ASP A 10 1.63 3.74 9.36
N ILE A 11 1.83 2.42 9.35
CA ILE A 11 3.00 1.77 9.98
C ILE A 11 4.30 2.23 9.34
N ALA A 12 4.33 2.38 8.02
CA ALA A 12 5.48 2.86 7.27
C ALA A 12 5.76 4.37 7.48
N GLY A 13 4.85 5.10 8.13
CA GLY A 13 4.97 6.55 8.31
C GLY A 13 4.75 7.35 7.02
N LEU A 14 4.04 6.76 6.05
CA LEU A 14 3.74 7.35 4.74
C LEU A 14 2.34 7.98 4.67
N GLY A 15 1.55 7.86 5.75
CA GLY A 15 0.21 8.44 5.84
C GLY A 15 0.25 9.95 6.07
N GLU A 16 -0.88 10.63 5.79
CA GLU A 16 -1.03 12.08 6.01
C GLU A 16 -0.78 12.49 7.47
N LYS A 17 -1.03 11.57 8.41
CA LYS A 17 -0.74 11.75 9.82
C LYS A 17 0.34 10.76 10.20
N ALA A 18 1.49 11.28 10.63
CA ALA A 18 2.50 10.46 11.28
C ALA A 18 1.84 9.80 12.50
N VAL A 19 1.72 8.47 12.50
CA VAL A 19 1.28 7.71 13.66
C VAL A 19 2.54 7.44 14.50
N PRO A 20 2.74 8.14 15.63
CA PRO A 20 3.89 7.87 16.47
C PRO A 20 3.66 6.54 17.19
N GLY A 21 4.69 5.68 17.21
CA GLY A 21 4.64 4.44 18.00
C GLY A 21 5.23 3.20 17.33
N TYR A 22 5.57 3.25 16.03
CA TYR A 22 6.24 2.14 15.36
C TYR A 22 7.77 2.28 15.40
N ASP A 23 8.45 1.17 15.66
CA ASP A 23 9.91 1.09 15.58
C ASP A 23 10.39 1.01 14.12
N ARG A 24 11.69 1.29 13.93
CA ARG A 24 12.33 1.25 12.60
C ARG A 24 12.22 -0.10 11.90
N PRO A 25 12.37 -1.26 12.58
CA PRO A 25 12.14 -2.55 11.95
C PRO A 25 10.73 -2.72 11.40
N SER A 26 9.70 -2.31 12.14
CA SER A 26 8.30 -2.41 11.71
C SER A 26 8.02 -1.52 10.51
N GLN A 27 8.54 -0.29 10.50
CA GLN A 27 8.45 0.62 9.36
C GLN A 27 9.10 0.02 8.10
N SER A 28 10.29 -0.56 8.26
CA SER A 28 11.03 -1.19 7.15
C SER A 28 10.30 -2.40 6.58
N ALA A 29 9.71 -3.23 7.45
CA ALA A 29 8.91 -4.37 7.06
C ALA A 29 7.62 -3.95 6.32
N ALA A 30 6.94 -2.92 6.82
CA ALA A 30 5.74 -2.38 6.18
C ALA A 30 6.06 -1.81 4.79
N LEU A 31 7.15 -1.06 4.66
CA LEU A 31 7.61 -0.54 3.37
C LEU A 31 7.92 -1.67 2.37
N ALA A 32 8.64 -2.71 2.80
CA ALA A 32 8.92 -3.88 1.95
C ALA A 32 7.63 -4.57 1.49
N GLN A 33 6.62 -4.67 2.37
CA GLN A 33 5.33 -5.24 2.03
C GLN A 33 4.55 -4.37 1.04
N ILE A 34 4.55 -3.04 1.21
CA ILE A 34 3.98 -2.08 0.26
C ILE A 34 4.59 -2.26 -1.14
N GLN A 35 5.92 -2.36 -1.22
CA GLN A 35 6.62 -2.57 -2.50
C GLN A 35 6.22 -3.88 -3.18
N ARG A 36 6.06 -4.97 -2.41
CA ARG A 36 5.58 -6.26 -2.94
C ARG A 36 4.15 -6.16 -3.48
N ILE A 37 3.25 -5.50 -2.76
CA ILE A 37 1.86 -5.31 -3.20
C ILE A 37 1.82 -4.48 -4.49
N ARG A 38 2.59 -3.39 -4.56
CA ARG A 38 2.72 -2.57 -5.77
C ARG A 38 3.17 -3.40 -6.97
N GLN A 39 4.15 -4.28 -6.79
CA GLN A 39 4.62 -5.18 -7.85
C GLN A 39 3.53 -6.17 -8.30
N LEU A 40 2.76 -6.73 -7.36
CA LEU A 40 1.67 -7.66 -7.65
C LEU A 40 0.51 -6.99 -8.40
N LEU A 41 0.19 -5.74 -8.05
CA LEU A 41 -0.84 -4.97 -8.74
C LEU A 41 -0.43 -4.64 -10.18
N ARG A 42 0.87 -4.40 -10.42
CA ARG A 42 1.42 -4.17 -11.77
C ARG A 42 1.47 -5.44 -12.62
N SER A 43 1.81 -6.58 -12.03
CA SER A 43 1.94 -7.85 -12.77
C SER A 43 0.60 -8.51 -13.06
N ASN A 44 -0.45 -8.19 -12.30
CA ASN A 44 -1.78 -8.77 -12.49
C ASN A 44 -2.86 -7.69 -12.31
N PRO A 45 -3.39 -7.12 -13.41
CA PRO A 45 -4.44 -6.11 -13.34
C PRO A 45 -5.82 -6.68 -12.96
N GLY A 46 -6.02 -8.00 -12.93
CA GLY A 46 -7.34 -8.62 -12.75
C GLY A 46 -8.04 -8.91 -14.10
N VAL A 47 -8.98 -9.86 -14.08
CA VAL A 47 -9.64 -10.37 -15.29
C VAL A 47 -10.87 -9.54 -15.64
N ASP A 48 -11.77 -9.35 -14.66
CA ASP A 48 -13.00 -8.60 -14.81
C ASP A 48 -12.82 -7.09 -14.51
N ALA A 49 -13.81 -6.29 -14.93
CA ALA A 49 -13.75 -4.84 -14.83
C ALA A 49 -13.75 -4.34 -13.38
N GLU A 50 -14.46 -5.01 -12.47
CA GLU A 50 -14.55 -4.62 -11.06
C GLU A 50 -13.23 -4.86 -10.35
N THR A 51 -12.61 -6.04 -10.55
CA THR A 51 -11.28 -6.35 -10.04
C THR A 51 -10.23 -5.40 -10.58
N LYS A 52 -10.31 -5.03 -11.87
CA LYS A 52 -9.41 -4.02 -12.48
C LYS A 52 -9.55 -2.67 -11.80
N ALA A 53 -10.77 -2.17 -11.64
CA ALA A 53 -11.04 -0.90 -10.98
C ALA A 53 -10.55 -0.92 -9.53
N HIS A 54 -10.80 -2.02 -8.80
CA HIS A 54 -10.34 -2.19 -7.42
C HIS A 54 -8.80 -2.16 -7.32
N ARG A 55 -8.11 -2.90 -8.19
CA ARG A 55 -6.64 -2.94 -8.21
C ARG A 55 -6.01 -1.63 -8.66
N ALA A 56 -6.62 -0.95 -9.64
CA ALA A 56 -6.19 0.38 -10.06
C ALA A 56 -6.32 1.39 -8.92
N HIS A 57 -7.41 1.32 -8.14
CA HIS A 57 -7.58 2.16 -6.96
C HIS A 57 -6.50 1.89 -5.91
N LEU A 58 -6.20 0.62 -5.63
CA LEU A 58 -5.10 0.25 -4.72
C LEU A 58 -3.74 0.77 -5.21
N ALA A 59 -3.46 0.65 -6.52
CA ALA A 59 -2.21 1.12 -7.10
C ALA A 59 -2.07 2.64 -6.98
N LEU A 60 -3.12 3.40 -7.29
CA LEU A 60 -3.13 4.86 -7.16
C LEU A 60 -2.89 5.30 -5.71
N LYS A 61 -3.50 4.60 -4.74
CA LYS A 61 -3.33 4.91 -3.31
C LYS A 61 -1.89 4.70 -2.87
N LEU A 62 -1.26 3.60 -3.30
CA LEU A 62 0.14 3.31 -3.01
C LEU A 62 1.09 4.29 -3.69
N GLU A 63 0.79 4.75 -4.90
CA GLU A 63 1.61 5.75 -5.59
C GLU A 63 1.59 7.09 -4.85
N LYS A 64 0.41 7.57 -4.45
CA LYS A 64 0.30 8.79 -3.64
C LYS A 64 1.01 8.74 -2.29
N ALA A 65 1.11 7.56 -1.68
CA ALA A 65 1.81 7.40 -0.41
C ALA A 65 3.33 7.29 -0.57
N LEU A 66 3.84 7.02 -1.78
CA LEU A 66 5.27 6.84 -2.04
C LEU A 66 5.93 8.06 -2.71
N ASP A 67 5.13 8.99 -3.24
CA ASP A 67 5.57 10.28 -3.78
C ASP A 67 5.78 11.31 -2.65
#